data_AF-D3PQE1-F1
#
_entry.id   AF-D3PQE1-F1
#
_cell.length_a   1.000
_cell.length_b   1.000
_cell.length_c   1.000
_cell.angle_alpha   90.00
_cell.angle_beta   90.00
_cell.angle_gamma   90.00
#
_symmetry.space_group_name_H-M   'P 1'
#
loop_
_entity.id
_entity.type
_entity.pdbx_description
1 polymer ?
#
loop_
_entity_poly.entity_id
_entity_poly.type
_entity_poly.pdbx_seq_one_letter_code
_entity_poly.pdbx_strand_id
1 'polypeptide(L)'
;MKKSIWISLIALIASLALAQPQPPVPPTPPPAGPGTNAPLAPNPSSYREAERASKELYRLQFELSHTQGPRVALAQRLAGEAQRDFQAQRYFQAAERAKAARKILVAQRFESGMLTASPSGRPRPVSYSAPYRAQERITRLEAELAYYRNNNPLVRQLLQEARGLLSRVSPNDFSSLYQAEAAHHLASAAGDLIKADRGF
;
A
#
# COMPACT_ATOMS: atom_id res chain seq x y z
N MET A 1 -61.06 -32.65 15.81
CA MET A 1 -60.11 -32.42 16.93
C MET A 1 -59.27 -31.18 16.61
N LYS A 2 -59.18 -30.28 17.59
CA LYS A 2 -58.22 -29.17 17.80
C LYS A 2 -58.13 -28.01 16.78
N LYS A 3 -58.53 -26.86 17.30
CA LYS A 3 -58.31 -25.47 16.88
C LYS A 3 -56.81 -25.10 16.95
N SER A 4 -56.31 -24.22 16.07
CA SER A 4 -55.58 -23.02 16.49
C SER A 4 -55.47 -21.99 15.36
N ILE A 5 -55.88 -20.77 15.68
CA ILE A 5 -55.64 -19.50 14.98
C ILE A 5 -54.26 -18.98 15.46
N TRP A 6 -53.61 -18.08 14.70
CA TRP A 6 -52.83 -16.88 15.12
C TRP A 6 -51.97 -16.42 13.91
N ILE A 7 -52.26 -15.31 13.23
CA ILE A 7 -51.96 -13.88 13.54
C ILE A 7 -50.47 -13.50 13.33
N SER A 8 -50.28 -12.77 12.22
CA SER A 8 -49.48 -11.54 12.00
C SER A 8 -47.95 -11.46 12.18
N LEU A 9 -47.36 -10.81 11.17
CA LEU A 9 -46.31 -9.77 11.21
C LEU A 9 -44.85 -10.17 11.51
N ILE A 10 -44.03 -10.23 10.46
CA ILE A 10 -42.63 -9.71 10.45
C ILE A 10 -42.41 -9.11 9.05
N ALA A 11 -42.68 -7.82 8.88
CA ALA A 11 -41.67 -6.76 8.92
C ALA A 11 -40.60 -6.89 7.81
N LEU A 12 -40.92 -6.29 6.66
CA LEU A 12 -40.11 -5.27 5.99
C LEU A 12 -38.59 -5.37 6.26
N ILE A 13 -37.89 -6.28 5.58
CA ILE A 13 -36.42 -6.20 5.50
C ILE A 13 -36.10 -5.21 4.41
N ALA A 14 -35.85 -3.99 4.88
CA ALA A 14 -35.28 -2.88 4.19
C ALA A 14 -34.13 -3.32 3.29
N SER A 15 -34.23 -2.88 2.04
CA SER A 15 -33.17 -2.47 1.13
C SER A 15 -31.82 -2.19 1.83
N LEU A 16 -30.98 -3.22 2.00
CA LEU A 16 -29.53 -3.01 2.11
C LEU A 16 -28.98 -2.90 0.70
N ALA A 17 -29.12 -1.70 0.13
CA ALA A 17 -28.26 -1.26 -0.94
C ALA A 17 -26.82 -1.35 -0.43
N LEU A 18 -26.03 -2.23 -1.05
CA LEU A 18 -24.59 -2.26 -0.93
C LEU A 18 -24.05 -0.86 -1.26
N ALA A 19 -23.75 -0.08 -0.23
CA ALA A 19 -22.89 1.08 -0.35
C ALA A 19 -21.48 0.56 -0.71
N GLN A 20 -21.25 0.33 -2.00
CA GLN A 20 -19.90 0.26 -2.53
C GLN A 20 -19.23 1.59 -2.16
N PRO A 21 -18.03 1.61 -1.55
CA PRO A 21 -17.26 2.84 -1.46
C PRO A 21 -16.99 3.30 -2.89
N GLN A 22 -17.67 4.38 -3.30
CA GLN A 22 -17.42 4.99 -4.60
C GLN A 22 -15.92 5.32 -4.70
N PRO A 23 -15.27 5.01 -5.84
CA PRO A 23 -13.92 5.49 -6.07
C PRO A 23 -13.92 7.02 -5.93
N PRO A 24 -12.91 7.61 -5.28
CA PRO A 24 -12.84 9.06 -5.09
C PRO A 24 -12.90 9.72 -6.47
N VAL A 25 -13.93 10.53 -6.67
CA VAL A 25 -14.13 11.30 -7.90
C VAL A 25 -12.92 12.23 -8.05
N PRO A 26 -12.26 12.29 -9.23
CA PRO A 26 -11.22 13.29 -9.46
C PRO A 26 -11.83 14.68 -9.20
N PRO A 27 -11.14 15.58 -8.49
CA PRO A 27 -11.67 16.91 -8.22
C PRO A 27 -11.96 17.61 -9.55
N THR A 28 -13.21 17.99 -9.77
CA THR A 28 -13.61 18.82 -10.89
C THR A 28 -12.92 20.19 -10.76
N PRO A 29 -12.29 20.70 -11.83
CA PRO A 29 -11.74 22.05 -11.81
C PRO A 29 -12.87 23.06 -11.57
N PRO A 30 -12.62 24.15 -10.80
CA PRO A 30 -13.65 25.14 -10.50
C PRO A 30 -14.11 25.85 -11.79
N PRO A 31 -15.40 26.23 -11.88
CA PRO A 31 -15.92 26.95 -13.04
C PRO A 31 -15.24 28.33 -13.15
N ALA A 32 -14.72 28.64 -14.34
CA ALA A 32 -14.15 29.95 -14.64
C ALA A 32 -15.28 30.98 -14.74
N GLY A 33 -15.45 31.79 -13.68
CA GLY A 33 -16.28 32.98 -13.72
C GLY A 33 -15.61 34.11 -14.52
N PRO A 34 -16.37 34.92 -15.28
CA PRO A 34 -15.79 36.00 -16.06
C PRO A 34 -15.43 37.18 -15.14
N GLY A 35 -14.14 37.47 -15.05
CA GLY A 35 -13.61 38.76 -14.60
C GLY A 35 -13.48 38.94 -13.08
N THR A 36 -12.32 38.54 -12.53
CA THR A 36 -11.46 39.29 -11.59
C THR A 36 -10.51 38.32 -10.89
N ASN A 37 -9.22 38.68 -10.84
CA ASN A 37 -8.11 37.97 -10.20
C ASN A 37 -7.81 36.57 -10.76
N ALA A 38 -6.88 36.53 -11.73
CA ALA A 38 -6.21 35.29 -12.10
C ALA A 38 -5.69 34.61 -10.81
N PRO A 39 -6.17 33.40 -10.48
CA PRO A 39 -5.52 32.62 -9.44
C PRO A 39 -4.07 32.42 -9.90
N LEU A 40 -3.10 32.67 -9.00
CA LEU A 40 -1.72 32.22 -9.19
C LEU A 40 -1.79 30.80 -9.75
N ALA A 41 -1.30 30.62 -10.98
CA ALA A 41 -1.39 29.34 -11.67
C ALA A 41 -0.83 28.26 -10.73
N PRO A 42 -1.58 27.18 -10.46
CA PRO A 42 -1.09 26.11 -9.58
C PRO A 42 0.24 25.63 -10.13
N ASN A 43 1.25 25.59 -9.25
CA ASN A 43 2.63 25.25 -9.62
C ASN A 43 2.62 23.92 -10.42
N PRO A 44 3.09 23.86 -11.68
CA PRO A 44 2.97 22.67 -12.51
C PRO A 44 3.66 21.43 -11.90
N SER A 45 4.59 21.62 -10.96
CA SER A 45 5.17 20.56 -10.15
C SER A 45 4.16 19.91 -9.20
N SER A 46 3.29 20.69 -8.54
CA SER A 46 2.29 20.16 -7.60
C SER A 46 1.22 19.32 -8.32
N TYR A 47 0.88 19.65 -9.57
CA TYR A 47 -0.02 18.84 -10.38
C TYR A 47 0.55 17.46 -10.70
N ARG A 48 1.83 17.40 -11.10
CA ARG A 48 2.51 16.11 -11.37
C ARG A 48 2.61 15.24 -10.13
N GLU A 49 2.89 15.85 -8.98
CA GLU A 49 2.94 15.14 -7.70
C GLU A 49 1.57 14.63 -7.28
N ALA A 50 0.51 15.44 -7.45
CA ALA A 50 -0.86 15.04 -7.19
C ALA A 50 -1.28 13.85 -8.07
N GLU A 51 -0.95 13.88 -9.36
CA GLU A 51 -1.23 12.78 -10.29
C GLU A 51 -0.46 11.49 -9.90
N ARG A 52 0.81 11.63 -9.51
CA ARG A 52 1.59 10.49 -9.01
C ARG A 52 0.97 9.90 -7.75
N ALA A 53 0.57 10.76 -6.80
CA ALA A 53 -0.03 10.33 -5.54
C ALA A 53 -1.38 9.63 -5.75
N SER A 54 -2.25 10.19 -6.60
CA SER A 54 -3.55 9.60 -6.92
C SER A 54 -3.39 8.22 -7.59
N LYS A 55 -2.43 8.10 -8.52
CA LYS A 55 -2.09 6.83 -9.18
C LYS A 55 -1.61 5.76 -8.20
N GLU A 56 -0.75 6.12 -7.25
CA GLU A 56 -0.25 5.18 -6.25
C GLU A 56 -1.34 4.76 -5.26
N LEU A 57 -2.22 5.68 -4.85
CA LEU A 57 -3.40 5.37 -4.05
C LEU A 57 -4.37 4.42 -4.78
N TYR A 58 -4.60 4.65 -6.07
CA TYR A 58 -5.42 3.76 -6.89
C TYR A 58 -4.84 2.35 -6.97
N ARG A 59 -3.54 2.24 -7.23
CA ARG A 59 -2.83 0.95 -7.26
C ARG A 59 -2.87 0.24 -5.90
N LEU A 60 -2.77 0.99 -4.81
CA LEU A 60 -2.86 0.44 -3.46
C LEU A 60 -4.25 -0.14 -3.19
N GLN A 61 -5.32 0.59 -3.53
CA GLN A 61 -6.69 0.09 -3.38
C GLN A 61 -6.91 -1.20 -4.18
N PHE A 62 -6.40 -1.25 -5.41
CA PHE A 62 -6.44 -2.48 -6.22
C PHE A 62 -5.68 -3.64 -5.55
N GLU A 63 -4.50 -3.40 -4.99
CA GLU A 63 -3.74 -4.48 -4.32
C GLU A 63 -4.40 -4.94 -3.02
N LEU A 64 -5.05 -4.03 -2.28
CA LEU A 64 -5.78 -4.34 -1.05
C LEU A 64 -6.98 -5.26 -1.28
N SER A 65 -7.68 -5.14 -2.41
CA SER A 65 -8.82 -6.01 -2.70
C SER A 65 -8.43 -7.43 -3.09
N HIS A 66 -7.18 -7.66 -3.51
CA HIS A 66 -6.70 -8.97 -4.00
C HIS A 66 -5.69 -9.65 -3.06
N THR A 67 -5.28 -8.99 -1.99
CA THR A 67 -4.27 -9.53 -1.07
C THR A 67 -4.92 -9.87 0.26
N GLN A 68 -4.65 -11.09 0.74
CA GLN A 68 -5.07 -11.54 2.06
C GLN A 68 -3.83 -11.85 2.90
N GLY A 69 -3.99 -11.82 4.23
CA GLY A 69 -2.94 -12.19 5.18
C GLY A 69 -2.66 -11.13 6.25
N PRO A 70 -1.76 -11.44 7.19
CA PRO A 70 -1.52 -10.63 8.38
C PRO A 70 -1.06 -9.20 8.09
N ARG A 71 -0.39 -8.97 6.96
CA ARG A 71 0.12 -7.64 6.58
C ARG A 71 -0.94 -6.69 6.00
N VAL A 72 -2.14 -7.16 5.72
CA VAL A 72 -3.21 -6.34 5.10
C VAL A 72 -3.66 -5.23 6.03
N ALA A 73 -3.86 -5.52 7.32
CA ALA A 73 -4.27 -4.50 8.30
C ALA A 73 -3.24 -3.35 8.40
N LEU A 74 -1.95 -3.68 8.36
CA LEU A 74 -0.88 -2.70 8.32
C LEU A 74 -0.94 -1.83 7.05
N ALA A 75 -1.13 -2.46 5.89
CA ALA A 75 -1.26 -1.75 4.62
C ALA A 75 -2.51 -0.85 4.57
N GLN A 76 -3.63 -1.28 5.14
CA GLN A 76 -4.85 -0.46 5.27
C GLN A 76 -4.62 0.77 6.15
N ARG A 77 -3.91 0.61 7.28
CA ARG A 77 -3.54 1.76 8.12
C ARG A 77 -2.72 2.78 7.35
N LEU A 78 -1.69 2.32 6.62
CA LEU A 78 -0.85 3.18 5.78
C LEU A 78 -1.65 3.82 4.63
N ALA A 79 -2.65 3.13 4.08
CA ALA A 79 -3.55 3.68 3.07
C ALA A 79 -4.34 4.87 3.62
N GLY A 80 -4.90 4.74 4.84
CA GLY A 80 -5.60 5.84 5.50
C GLY A 80 -4.69 7.02 5.84
N GLU A 81 -3.44 6.77 6.22
CA GLU A 81 -2.42 7.81 6.39
C GLU A 81 -2.06 8.50 5.06
N ALA A 82 -1.89 7.73 3.98
CA ALA A 82 -1.60 8.28 2.65
C ALA A 82 -2.76 9.11 2.10
N GLN A 83 -4.01 8.71 2.34
CA GLN A 83 -5.19 9.49 1.95
C GLN A 83 -5.30 10.80 2.73
N ARG A 84 -4.96 10.79 4.03
CA ARG A 84 -4.87 12.02 4.84
C ARG A 84 -3.79 12.97 4.33
N ASP A 85 -2.63 12.45 3.95
CA ASP A 85 -1.57 13.25 3.32
C ASP A 85 -2.03 13.85 2.00
N PHE A 86 -2.72 13.07 1.17
CA PHE A 86 -3.24 13.54 -0.11
C PHE A 86 -4.23 14.69 0.08
N GLN A 87 -5.17 14.56 1.03
CA GLN A 87 -6.13 15.62 1.37
C GLN A 87 -5.44 16.87 1.94
N ALA A 88 -4.33 16.69 2.66
CA ALA A 88 -3.49 17.77 3.17
C ALA A 88 -2.53 18.35 2.11
N GLN A 89 -2.68 17.99 0.83
CA GLN A 89 -1.82 18.40 -0.29
C GLN A 89 -0.34 18.01 -0.12
N ARG A 90 -0.05 17.03 0.74
CA ARG A 90 1.27 16.40 0.96
C ARG A 90 1.46 15.27 -0.04
N TYR A 91 1.46 15.60 -1.32
CA TYR A 91 1.38 14.62 -2.40
C TYR A 91 2.58 13.67 -2.46
N PHE A 92 3.80 14.17 -2.22
CA PHE A 92 4.98 13.33 -2.15
C PHE A 92 4.88 12.27 -1.04
N GLN A 93 4.49 12.70 0.17
CA GLN A 93 4.33 11.83 1.33
C GLN A 93 3.22 10.81 1.09
N ALA A 94 2.09 11.24 0.52
CA ALA A 94 1.00 10.36 0.12
C ALA A 94 1.47 9.28 -0.87
N ALA A 95 2.22 9.66 -1.89
CA ALA A 95 2.73 8.74 -2.91
C ALA A 95 3.70 7.71 -2.32
N GLU A 96 4.69 8.16 -1.54
CA GLU A 96 5.70 7.25 -0.96
C GLU A 96 5.07 6.35 0.12
N ARG A 97 4.13 6.85 0.94
CA ARG A 97 3.42 6.01 1.91
C ARG A 97 2.51 4.99 1.25
N ALA A 98 1.81 5.36 0.17
CA ALA A 98 1.03 4.42 -0.61
C ALA A 98 1.91 3.33 -1.27
N LYS A 99 3.08 3.72 -1.78
CA LYS A 99 4.06 2.80 -2.35
C LYS A 99 4.65 1.84 -1.32
N ALA A 100 4.93 2.32 -0.11
CA ALA A 100 5.34 1.48 1.01
C ALA A 100 4.27 0.44 1.35
N ALA A 101 3.01 0.86 1.47
CA ALA A 101 1.88 -0.03 1.74
C ALA A 101 1.74 -1.12 0.65
N ARG A 102 1.87 -0.76 -0.62
CA ARG A 102 1.85 -1.72 -1.73
C ARG A 102 2.99 -2.73 -1.63
N LYS A 103 4.21 -2.29 -1.36
CA LYS A 103 5.37 -3.20 -1.21
C LYS A 103 5.19 -4.16 -0.03
N ILE A 104 4.54 -3.75 1.06
CA ILE A 104 4.17 -4.64 2.18
C ILE A 104 3.19 -5.73 1.71
N LEU A 105 2.20 -5.37 0.88
CA LEU A 105 1.27 -6.35 0.28
C LEU A 105 1.97 -7.27 -0.72
N VAL A 106 2.92 -6.76 -1.50
CA VAL A 106 3.75 -7.58 -2.40
C VAL A 106 4.54 -8.60 -1.57
N ALA A 107 5.17 -8.20 -0.47
CA ALA A 107 5.89 -9.10 0.42
C ALA A 107 4.96 -10.19 1.00
N GLN A 108 3.75 -9.82 1.43
CA GLN A 108 2.72 -10.78 1.90
C GLN A 108 2.42 -11.87 0.86
N ARG A 109 2.33 -11.50 -0.42
CA ARG A 109 2.05 -12.46 -1.50
C ARG A 109 3.23 -13.40 -1.76
N PHE A 110 4.46 -12.89 -1.69
CA PHE A 110 5.64 -13.74 -1.78
C PHE A 110 5.72 -14.71 -0.60
N GLU A 111 5.45 -14.24 0.64
CA GLU A 111 5.43 -15.10 1.82
C GLU A 111 4.33 -16.16 1.78
N SER A 112 3.16 -15.87 1.21
CA SER A 112 2.07 -16.85 1.11
C SER A 112 2.27 -17.89 0.01
N GLY A 113 3.36 -17.81 -0.78
CA GLY A 113 3.59 -18.69 -1.92
C GLY A 113 2.54 -18.57 -3.03
N MET A 114 1.61 -17.61 -2.92
CA MET A 114 0.66 -17.30 -3.97
C MET A 114 1.50 -16.84 -5.17
N LEU A 115 1.42 -17.59 -6.28
CA LEU A 115 1.97 -17.17 -7.57
C LEU A 115 1.60 -15.71 -7.71
N THR A 116 2.61 -14.83 -7.72
CA THR A 116 2.41 -13.39 -7.70
C THR A 116 1.74 -13.02 -9.01
N ALA A 117 0.41 -13.15 -9.03
CA ALA A 117 -0.42 -12.90 -10.18
C ALA A 117 -0.30 -11.41 -10.42
N SER A 118 0.55 -11.07 -11.37
CA SER A 118 0.51 -9.76 -12.00
C SER A 118 -0.95 -9.54 -12.47
N PRO A 119 -1.43 -8.29 -12.57
CA PRO A 119 -2.72 -8.00 -13.22
C PRO A 119 -2.85 -8.64 -14.62
N SER A 120 -1.73 -9.01 -15.24
CA SER A 120 -1.64 -9.76 -16.50
C SER A 120 -1.78 -11.30 -16.36
N GLY A 121 -2.08 -11.84 -15.18
CA GLY A 121 -2.23 -13.29 -14.93
C GLY A 121 -0.93 -14.10 -15.00
N ARG A 122 0.21 -13.47 -15.29
CA ARG A 122 1.51 -14.14 -15.36
C ARG A 122 2.17 -14.18 -13.97
N PRO A 123 2.67 -15.33 -13.51
CA PRO A 123 3.50 -15.40 -12.31
C PRO A 123 4.73 -14.50 -12.49
N ARG A 124 5.08 -13.66 -11.51
CA ARG A 124 6.39 -13.00 -11.58
C ARG A 124 7.47 -14.04 -11.27
N PRO A 125 8.47 -14.20 -12.16
CA PRO A 125 9.55 -15.13 -11.90
C PRO A 125 10.36 -14.64 -10.71
N VAL A 126 10.63 -15.55 -9.77
CA VAL A 126 11.61 -15.32 -8.70
C VAL A 126 13.00 -15.49 -9.29
N SER A 127 13.89 -14.53 -9.04
CA SER A 127 15.27 -14.61 -9.54
C SER A 127 16.18 -15.28 -8.52
N TYR A 128 17.15 -16.07 -8.99
CA TYR A 128 18.26 -16.56 -8.16
C TYR A 128 19.09 -15.44 -7.50
N SER A 129 19.02 -14.22 -8.03
CA SER A 129 19.66 -13.04 -7.44
C SER A 129 18.87 -12.42 -6.26
N ALA A 130 17.67 -12.92 -5.94
CA ALA A 130 16.83 -12.36 -4.88
C ALA A 130 17.52 -12.23 -3.52
N PRO A 131 18.32 -13.21 -3.03
CA PRO A 131 19.00 -13.08 -1.74
C PRO A 131 20.00 -11.92 -1.72
N TYR A 132 20.77 -11.76 -2.80
CA TYR A 132 21.73 -10.66 -2.95
C TYR A 132 21.04 -9.30 -3.02
N ARG A 133 19.94 -9.19 -3.78
CA ARG A 133 19.13 -7.96 -3.87
C ARG A 133 18.45 -7.59 -2.55
N ALA A 134 18.03 -8.59 -1.78
CA ALA A 134 17.50 -8.39 -0.44
C ALA A 134 18.59 -7.89 0.52
N GLN A 135 19.75 -8.55 0.53
CA GLN A 135 20.89 -8.16 1.35
C GLN A 135 21.35 -6.74 1.05
N GLU A 136 21.56 -6.39 -0.23
CA GLU A 136 21.97 -5.04 -0.63
C GLU A 136 20.96 -3.98 -0.15
N ARG A 137 19.66 -4.27 -0.31
CA ARG A 137 18.61 -3.33 0.11
C ARG A 137 18.56 -3.15 1.63
N ILE A 138 18.72 -4.24 2.39
CA ILE A 138 18.80 -4.22 3.86
C ILE A 138 19.99 -3.38 4.31
N THR A 139 21.19 -3.63 3.76
CA THR A 139 22.39 -2.86 4.09
C THR A 139 22.21 -1.37 3.76
N ARG A 140 21.60 -1.04 2.61
CA ARG A 140 21.30 0.36 2.26
C ARG A 140 20.31 0.99 3.23
N LEU A 141 19.26 0.28 3.63
CA LEU A 141 18.26 0.75 4.59
C LEU A 141 18.89 1.02 5.96
N GLU A 142 19.82 0.18 6.41
CA GLU A 142 20.56 0.37 7.66
C GLU A 142 21.40 1.65 7.63
N ALA A 143 22.11 1.89 6.51
CA ALA A 143 22.84 3.13 6.30
C ALA A 143 21.91 4.35 6.28
N GLU A 144 20.76 4.27 5.59
CA GLU A 144 19.73 5.32 5.57
C GLU A 144 19.20 5.61 6.99
N LEU A 145 18.90 4.58 7.79
CA LEU A 145 18.43 4.72 9.17
C LEU A 145 19.47 5.40 10.07
N ALA A 146 20.74 5.00 9.96
CA ALA A 146 21.83 5.58 10.73
C ALA A 146 22.06 7.05 10.34
N TYR A 147 22.08 7.33 9.03
CA TYR A 147 22.33 8.67 8.50
C TYR A 147 21.21 9.65 8.85
N TYR A 148 19.95 9.25 8.69
CA TYR A 148 18.80 10.12 8.96
C TYR A 148 18.31 10.13 10.40
N ARG A 149 18.93 9.31 11.28
CA ARG A 149 18.49 9.12 12.69
C ARG A 149 16.98 8.90 12.80
N ASN A 150 16.42 8.13 11.88
CA ASN A 150 14.98 7.92 11.82
C ASN A 150 14.53 7.06 13.03
N ASN A 151 13.55 7.59 13.77
CA ASN A 151 13.00 6.98 14.99
C ASN A 151 11.66 6.29 14.77
N ASN A 152 11.22 6.11 13.53
CA ASN A 152 9.96 5.45 13.20
C ASN A 152 10.02 3.97 13.61
N PRO A 153 9.21 3.54 14.60
CA PRO A 153 9.24 2.17 15.10
C PRO A 153 8.83 1.16 14.01
N LEU A 154 7.95 1.55 13.09
CA LEU A 154 7.52 0.69 11.98
C LEU A 154 8.67 0.39 11.02
N VAL A 155 9.51 1.38 10.71
CA VAL A 155 10.67 1.18 9.83
C VAL A 155 11.65 0.17 10.44
N ARG A 156 11.88 0.26 11.76
CA ARG A 156 12.74 -0.70 12.48
C ARG A 156 12.13 -2.10 12.51
N GLN A 157 10.82 -2.19 12.74
CA GLN A 157 10.09 -3.46 12.69
C GLN A 157 10.23 -4.12 11.30
N LEU A 158 9.96 -3.38 10.22
CA LEU A 158 10.07 -3.90 8.86
C LEU A 158 11.50 -4.34 8.50
N LEU A 159 12.52 -3.62 8.98
CA LEU A 159 13.91 -4.02 8.84
C LEU A 159 14.21 -5.35 9.58
N GLN A 160 13.74 -5.49 10.83
CA GLN A 160 13.91 -6.72 11.60
C GLN A 160 13.23 -7.91 10.93
N GLU A 161 12.01 -7.73 10.45
CA GLU A 161 11.28 -8.76 9.71
C GLU A 161 11.99 -9.14 8.40
N ALA A 162 12.49 -8.16 7.65
CA ALA A 162 13.26 -8.41 6.43
C ALA A 162 14.52 -9.24 6.70
N ARG A 163 15.26 -8.92 7.77
CA ARG A 163 16.43 -9.72 8.20
C ARG A 163 16.02 -11.13 8.59
N GLY A 164 14.93 -11.28 9.34
CA GLY A 164 14.41 -12.58 9.77
C GLY A 164 13.90 -13.47 8.63
N LEU A 165 13.44 -12.87 7.53
CA LEU A 165 13.11 -13.60 6.30
C LEU A 165 14.38 -14.02 5.56
N LEU A 166 15.35 -13.11 5.42
CA LEU A 166 16.59 -13.40 4.71
C LEU A 166 17.42 -14.49 5.43
N SER A 167 17.38 -14.55 6.76
CA SER A 167 18.07 -15.59 7.53
C SER A 167 17.47 -17.00 7.36
N ARG A 168 16.26 -17.12 6.80
CA ARG A 168 15.60 -18.40 6.50
C ARG A 168 15.93 -18.92 5.10
N VAL A 169 16.58 -18.08 4.27
CA VAL A 169 16.92 -18.42 2.90
C VAL A 169 18.03 -19.46 2.90
N SER A 170 17.80 -20.57 2.22
CA SER A 170 18.77 -21.66 2.07
C SER A 170 19.30 -21.69 0.63
N PRO A 171 20.62 -21.80 0.41
CA PRO A 171 21.22 -21.81 -0.93
C PRO A 171 20.68 -22.92 -1.85
N ASN A 172 20.22 -24.02 -1.25
CA ASN A 172 19.80 -25.23 -1.96
C ASN A 172 18.28 -25.34 -2.13
N ASP A 173 17.51 -24.36 -1.67
CA ASP A 173 16.04 -24.40 -1.71
C ASP A 173 15.47 -23.23 -2.52
N PHE A 174 14.91 -23.55 -3.70
CA PHE A 174 14.27 -22.57 -4.57
C PHE A 174 13.05 -21.91 -3.91
N SER A 175 12.31 -22.63 -3.06
CA SER A 175 11.13 -22.07 -2.38
C SER A 175 11.52 -21.01 -1.36
N SER A 176 12.75 -21.06 -0.83
CA SER A 176 13.28 -20.06 0.07
C SER A 176 13.56 -18.71 -0.63
N LEU A 177 13.67 -18.69 -1.97
CA LEU A 177 13.83 -17.45 -2.73
C LEU A 177 12.61 -16.51 -2.64
N TYR A 178 11.42 -17.06 -2.36
CA TYR A 178 10.24 -16.24 -2.09
C TYR A 178 10.40 -15.41 -0.81
N GLN A 179 11.08 -15.97 0.20
CA GLN A 179 11.39 -15.26 1.44
C GLN A 179 12.41 -14.14 1.17
N ALA A 180 13.36 -14.36 0.26
CA ALA A 180 14.30 -13.33 -0.18
C ALA A 180 13.58 -12.16 -0.91
N GLU A 181 12.67 -12.45 -1.83
CA GLU A 181 11.87 -11.39 -2.50
C GLU A 181 10.99 -10.64 -1.49
N ALA A 182 10.36 -11.36 -0.56
CA ALA A 182 9.59 -10.72 0.52
C ALA A 182 10.48 -9.80 1.37
N ALA A 183 11.66 -10.25 1.80
CA ALA A 183 12.64 -9.45 2.53
C ALA A 183 13.03 -8.17 1.77
N HIS A 184 13.33 -8.31 0.48
CA HIS A 184 13.65 -7.16 -0.38
C HIS A 184 12.50 -6.15 -0.42
N HIS A 185 11.25 -6.61 -0.57
CA HIS A 185 10.08 -5.75 -0.61
C HIS A 185 9.80 -5.06 0.73
N LEU A 186 9.97 -5.73 1.86
CA LEU A 186 9.84 -5.12 3.19
C LEU A 186 10.90 -4.04 3.44
N ALA A 187 12.17 -4.32 3.15
CA ALA A 187 13.23 -3.32 3.26
C ALA A 187 13.02 -2.14 2.29
N SER A 188 12.48 -2.43 1.10
CA SER A 188 12.08 -1.40 0.14
C SER A 188 10.89 -0.57 0.61
N ALA A 189 9.93 -1.14 1.33
CA ALA A 189 8.81 -0.42 1.92
C ALA A 189 9.28 0.50 3.05
N ALA A 190 10.15 -0.02 3.92
CA ALA A 190 10.73 0.71 5.03
C ALA A 190 11.45 2.00 4.57
N GLY A 191 12.24 1.93 3.48
CA GLY A 191 12.87 3.15 2.97
C GLY A 191 11.92 4.11 2.25
N ASP A 192 10.81 3.64 1.66
CA ASP A 192 9.77 4.54 1.17
C ASP A 192 9.06 5.27 2.35
N LEU A 193 8.89 4.59 3.49
CA LEU A 193 8.41 5.26 4.72
C LEU A 193 9.40 6.31 5.23
N ILE A 194 10.72 6.03 5.20
CA ILE A 194 11.73 7.04 5.53
C ILE A 194 11.58 8.28 4.64
N LYS A 195 11.34 8.10 3.35
CA LYS A 195 11.10 9.23 2.42
C LYS A 195 9.80 9.97 2.75
N ALA A 196 8.72 9.24 2.99
CA ALA A 196 7.43 9.83 3.35
C ALA A 196 7.52 10.66 4.65
N ASP A 197 8.25 10.18 5.66
CA ASP A 197 8.45 10.88 6.93
C ASP A 197 9.26 12.18 6.77
N ARG A 198 10.11 12.25 5.75
CA ARG A 198 10.97 13.41 5.47
C ARG A 198 10.34 14.42 4.53
N GLY A 199 9.51 13.96 3.60
CA GLY A 199 8.78 14.83 2.67
C GLY A 199 9.58 15.33 1.46
N PHE A 200 10.71 14.70 1.12
CA PHE A 200 11.51 14.98 -0.08
C PHE A 200 12.41 13.80 -0.49
#